data_AF-A0A3D0PGT1-F1
#
_entry.id   AF-A0A3D0PGT1-F1
#
_cell.length_a   1.000
_cell.length_b   1.000
_cell.length_c   1.000
_cell.angle_alpha   90.00
_cell.angle_beta   90.00
_cell.angle_gamma   90.00
#
_symmetry.space_group_name_H-M   'P 1'
#
loop_
_entity.id
_entity.type
_entity.pdbx_description
1 polymer ?
#
loop_
_entity_poly.entity_id
_entity_poly.type
_entity_poly.pdbx_seq_one_letter_code
_entity_poly.pdbx_strand_id
1 'polypeptide(L)'
;RIFNTATVISPAGCLLAKHRKMHLFDVDIPGGIHFHESDSLTAGDQITVLSGVGDPLASGAATPPNLGLQICYDIRFPELALLMQQQLSCDVIACPAGFSTTTGPLHWHLVMRARAVDTQSFVLACCSARPPQDSGDYPSYGHSLVVDPWGHIVAEAGIGEEVVHTELDLDQIAAARAAIPTSRQRRGDVYRLEPSA
;
A
#
# COMPACT_ATOMS: atom_id res chain seq x y z
N ARG A 1 -10.82 13.41 -17.78
CA ARG A 1 -10.73 12.52 -16.59
C ARG A 1 -9.44 12.85 -15.87
N ILE A 2 -9.51 13.15 -14.58
CA ILE A 2 -8.36 13.44 -13.71
C ILE A 2 -8.20 12.24 -12.77
N PHE A 3 -6.98 11.80 -12.48
CA PHE A 3 -6.73 10.60 -11.67
C PHE A 3 -5.71 10.88 -10.58
N ASN A 4 -5.93 10.32 -9.40
CA ASN A 4 -4.87 10.17 -8.39
C ASN A 4 -3.93 9.04 -8.85
N THR A 5 -2.66 9.36 -9.12
CA THR A 5 -1.75 8.45 -9.83
C THR A 5 -0.42 8.33 -9.11
N ALA A 6 -0.06 7.11 -8.69
CA ALA A 6 1.27 6.75 -8.22
C ALA A 6 2.10 6.21 -9.39
N THR A 7 3.35 6.64 -9.48
CA THR A 7 4.28 6.23 -10.53
C THR A 7 5.55 5.64 -9.94
N VAL A 8 6.13 4.67 -10.64
CA VAL A 8 7.48 4.17 -10.36
C VAL A 8 8.37 4.65 -11.50
N ILE A 9 9.45 5.35 -11.15
CA ILE A 9 10.39 5.93 -12.11
C ILE A 9 11.76 5.30 -11.86
N SER A 10 12.41 4.81 -12.92
CA SER A 10 13.74 4.21 -12.82
C SER A 10 14.83 5.27 -12.58
N PRO A 11 16.05 4.87 -12.15
CA PRO A 11 17.19 5.78 -12.06
C PRO A 11 17.55 6.49 -13.38
N ALA A 12 17.17 5.91 -14.53
CA ALA A 12 17.34 6.53 -15.85
C ALA A 12 16.22 7.52 -16.22
N GLY A 13 15.25 7.75 -15.32
CA GLY A 13 14.11 8.63 -15.55
C GLY A 13 12.94 7.97 -16.32
N CYS A 14 12.96 6.65 -16.52
CA CYS A 14 11.91 5.96 -17.28
C CYS A 14 10.71 5.62 -16.39
N LEU A 15 9.50 5.84 -16.88
CA LEU A 15 8.27 5.39 -16.20
C LEU A 15 8.15 3.86 -16.30
N LEU A 16 8.29 3.17 -15.16
CA LEU A 16 8.20 1.71 -15.07
C LEU A 16 6.78 1.23 -14.79
N ALA A 17 6.03 1.95 -13.96
CA ALA A 17 4.67 1.62 -13.60
C ALA A 17 3.85 2.88 -13.33
N LYS A 18 2.53 2.75 -13.54
CA LYS A 18 1.55 3.81 -13.28
C LYS A 18 0.29 3.18 -12.71
N HIS A 19 0.05 3.40 -11.43
CA HIS A 19 -1.15 2.96 -10.73
C HIS A 19 -2.08 4.15 -10.53
N ARG A 20 -3.34 4.01 -10.94
CA ARG A 20 -4.39 4.99 -10.67
C ARG A 20 -5.24 4.47 -9.53
N LYS A 21 -5.46 5.29 -8.51
CA LYS A 21 -6.22 4.92 -7.31
C LYS A 21 -7.55 4.30 -7.71
N MET A 22 -7.78 3.05 -7.29
CA MET A 22 -8.95 2.29 -7.71
C MET A 22 -10.15 2.61 -6.83
N HIS A 23 -9.90 2.85 -5.53
CA HIS A 23 -10.94 3.15 -4.56
C HIS A 23 -10.84 4.61 -4.14
N LEU A 24 -11.75 5.43 -4.67
CA LEU A 24 -11.84 6.85 -4.31
C LEU A 24 -12.35 7.01 -2.87
N PHE A 25 -11.81 7.99 -2.16
CA PHE A 25 -12.17 8.26 -0.77
C PHE A 25 -13.47 9.07 -0.72
N ASP A 26 -14.59 8.37 -0.81
CA ASP A 26 -15.92 8.95 -0.66
C ASP A 26 -16.48 8.55 0.71
N VAL A 27 -16.34 9.44 1.69
CA VAL A 27 -16.73 9.16 3.07
C VAL A 27 -17.50 10.30 3.72
N ASP A 28 -18.50 9.89 4.49
CA ASP A 28 -19.31 10.73 5.35
C ASP A 28 -19.23 10.18 6.77
N ILE A 29 -18.33 10.74 7.59
CA ILE A 29 -18.22 10.39 9.00
C ILE A 29 -18.97 11.44 9.81
N PRO A 30 -20.12 11.12 10.43
CA PRO A 30 -20.88 12.08 11.24
C PRO A 30 -20.01 12.69 12.33
N GLY A 31 -19.95 14.03 12.39
CA GLY A 31 -19.10 14.76 13.33
C GLY A 31 -17.60 14.67 13.06
N GLY A 32 -17.20 14.09 11.93
CA GLY A 32 -15.82 13.92 11.50
C GLY A 32 -15.57 14.56 10.15
N ILE A 33 -15.16 13.74 9.18
CA ILE A 33 -14.81 14.18 7.83
C ILE A 33 -15.94 13.93 6.84
N HIS A 34 -16.20 14.92 5.99
CA HIS A 34 -17.02 14.81 4.79
C HIS A 34 -16.09 15.08 3.61
N PHE A 35 -15.82 14.06 2.80
CA PHE A 35 -14.88 14.16 1.68
C PHE A 35 -15.25 13.17 0.59
N HIS A 36 -15.59 13.68 -0.61
CA HIS A 36 -15.90 12.88 -1.80
C HIS A 36 -14.86 13.16 -2.88
N GLU A 37 -13.88 12.26 -2.99
CA GLU A 37 -12.80 12.37 -3.98
C GLU A 37 -13.35 12.22 -5.42
N SER A 38 -14.46 11.50 -5.59
CA SER A 38 -15.12 11.28 -6.89
C SER A 38 -15.76 12.52 -7.51
N ASP A 39 -15.99 13.58 -6.74
CA ASP A 39 -16.44 14.87 -7.29
C ASP A 39 -15.43 15.48 -8.27
N SER A 40 -14.14 15.14 -8.12
CA SER A 40 -13.05 15.70 -8.92
C SER A 40 -12.23 14.64 -9.66
N LEU A 41 -12.11 13.43 -9.11
CA LEU A 41 -11.23 12.38 -9.63
C LEU A 41 -12.01 11.21 -10.21
N THR A 42 -11.35 10.48 -11.11
CA THR A 42 -11.83 9.24 -11.71
C THR A 42 -11.06 8.06 -11.10
N ALA A 43 -11.77 6.99 -10.77
CA ALA A 43 -11.18 5.73 -10.33
C ALA A 43 -10.32 5.08 -11.43
N GLY A 44 -9.24 4.44 -11.02
CA GLY A 44 -8.47 3.51 -11.84
C GLY A 44 -9.20 2.17 -12.00
N ASP A 45 -8.79 1.42 -13.02
CA ASP A 45 -9.43 0.18 -13.47
C ASP A 45 -8.44 -0.99 -13.59
N GLN A 46 -7.23 -0.86 -13.05
CA GLN A 46 -6.16 -1.84 -13.22
C GLN A 46 -5.40 -2.09 -11.92
N ILE A 47 -5.29 -3.37 -11.54
CA ILE A 47 -4.39 -3.84 -10.49
C ILE A 47 -2.96 -3.66 -10.98
N THR A 48 -2.08 -3.05 -10.18
CA THR A 48 -0.71 -2.73 -10.61
C THR A 48 0.32 -3.43 -9.72
N VAL A 49 0.97 -4.45 -10.27
CA VAL A 49 2.16 -5.07 -9.71
C VAL A 49 3.25 -5.04 -10.77
N LEU A 50 4.38 -4.43 -10.44
CA LEU A 50 5.57 -4.43 -11.28
C LEU A 50 6.35 -5.71 -11.02
N SER A 51 6.41 -6.59 -12.02
CA SER A 51 7.13 -7.87 -11.98
C SER A 51 8.07 -7.98 -13.17
N GLY A 52 9.23 -8.62 -12.98
CA GLY A 52 10.14 -8.99 -14.07
C GLY A 52 10.77 -7.83 -14.87
N VAL A 53 10.62 -6.57 -14.44
CA VAL A 53 11.15 -5.39 -15.12
C VAL A 53 12.04 -4.60 -14.15
N GLY A 54 13.36 -4.77 -14.30
CA GLY A 54 14.36 -4.08 -13.49
C GLY A 54 14.32 -4.45 -12.01
N ASP A 55 15.08 -3.69 -11.21
CA ASP A 55 15.10 -3.78 -9.75
C ASP A 55 14.52 -2.48 -9.17
N PRO A 56 13.18 -2.37 -9.07
CA PRO A 56 12.52 -1.11 -8.74
C PRO A 56 12.81 -0.62 -7.31
N LEU A 57 13.28 -1.51 -6.44
CA LEU A 57 13.72 -1.19 -5.09
C LEU A 57 15.23 -1.00 -4.98
N ALA A 58 15.98 -1.15 -6.09
CA ALA A 58 17.44 -1.19 -6.11
C ALA A 58 18.02 -2.16 -5.04
N SER A 59 17.34 -3.29 -4.84
CA SER A 59 17.69 -4.35 -3.88
C SER A 59 19.03 -5.05 -4.15
N GLY A 60 19.54 -5.02 -5.38
CA GLY A 60 20.69 -5.79 -5.81
C GLY A 60 20.45 -7.31 -5.86
N ALA A 61 19.20 -7.76 -5.66
CA ALA A 61 18.85 -9.17 -5.63
C ALA A 61 18.90 -9.78 -7.04
N ALA A 62 19.34 -11.05 -7.13
CA ALA A 62 19.35 -11.80 -8.40
C ALA A 62 17.95 -11.95 -9.00
N THR A 63 16.92 -11.98 -8.16
CA THR A 63 15.52 -11.89 -8.54
C THR A 63 14.90 -10.74 -7.74
N PRO A 64 14.63 -9.59 -8.38
CA PRO A 64 14.03 -8.46 -7.71
C PRO A 64 12.64 -8.79 -7.17
N PRO A 65 12.26 -8.24 -5.99
CA PRO A 65 10.93 -8.44 -5.43
C PRO A 65 9.86 -7.78 -6.31
N ASN A 66 8.71 -8.42 -6.44
CA ASN A 66 7.56 -7.84 -7.16
C ASN A 66 6.95 -6.70 -6.33
N LEU A 67 6.83 -5.52 -6.94
CA LEU A 67 6.35 -4.31 -6.28
C LEU A 67 4.89 -4.02 -6.63
N GLY A 68 4.00 -4.17 -5.66
CA GLY A 68 2.62 -3.76 -5.72
C GLY A 68 2.43 -2.27 -5.40
N LEU A 69 1.52 -1.61 -6.12
CA LEU A 69 1.14 -0.23 -5.85
C LEU A 69 -0.31 -0.13 -5.38
N GLN A 70 -0.52 0.62 -4.31
CA GLN A 70 -1.82 1.05 -3.79
C GLN A 70 -1.76 2.53 -3.44
N ILE A 71 -2.90 3.23 -3.37
CA ILE A 71 -2.95 4.62 -2.91
C ILE A 71 -3.97 4.78 -1.79
N CYS A 72 -3.50 5.20 -0.62
CA CYS A 72 -4.31 5.62 0.52
C CYS A 72 -5.48 4.66 0.83
N TYR A 73 -6.69 4.98 0.34
CA TYR A 73 -7.92 4.27 0.62
C TYR A 73 -7.94 2.83 0.06
N ASP A 74 -7.16 2.55 -0.98
CA ASP A 74 -6.98 1.20 -1.54
C ASP A 74 -6.56 0.16 -0.48
N ILE A 75 -5.82 0.57 0.55
CA ILE A 75 -5.35 -0.33 1.62
C ILE A 75 -6.50 -0.95 2.44
N ARG A 76 -7.67 -0.32 2.43
CA ARG A 76 -8.84 -0.78 3.19
C ARG A 76 -9.57 -1.94 2.50
N PHE A 77 -9.25 -2.22 1.24
CA PHE A 77 -9.86 -3.26 0.43
C PHE A 77 -8.90 -4.46 0.38
N PRO A 78 -9.04 -5.43 1.32
CA PRO A 78 -8.13 -6.57 1.39
C PRO A 78 -8.09 -7.38 0.08
N GLU A 79 -9.19 -7.40 -0.68
CA GLU A 79 -9.32 -8.07 -1.97
C GLU A 79 -8.23 -7.61 -2.95
N LEU A 80 -7.94 -6.31 -3.01
CA LEU A 80 -6.91 -5.78 -3.90
C LEU A 80 -5.52 -6.32 -3.53
N ALA A 81 -5.15 -6.22 -2.24
CA ALA A 81 -3.86 -6.72 -1.76
C ALA A 81 -3.74 -8.25 -1.93
N LEU A 82 -4.83 -8.98 -1.68
CA LEU A 82 -4.92 -10.42 -1.85
C LEU A 82 -4.81 -10.84 -3.32
N LEU A 83 -5.42 -10.12 -4.26
CA LEU A 83 -5.27 -10.36 -5.70
C LEU A 83 -3.83 -10.10 -6.15
N MET A 84 -3.21 -9.01 -5.70
CA MET A 84 -1.80 -8.71 -5.98
C MET A 84 -0.87 -9.83 -5.51
N GLN A 85 -1.11 -10.37 -4.32
CA GLN A 85 -0.32 -11.49 -3.80
C GLN A 85 -0.58 -12.80 -4.55
N GLN A 86 -1.85 -13.20 -4.69
CA GLN A 86 -2.22 -14.54 -5.18
C GLN A 86 -2.03 -14.70 -6.68
N GLN A 87 -2.29 -13.66 -7.46
CA GLN A 87 -2.27 -13.73 -8.92
C GLN A 87 -0.96 -13.21 -9.52
N LEU A 88 -0.29 -12.28 -8.82
CA LEU A 88 0.88 -11.56 -9.35
C LEU A 88 2.13 -11.72 -8.47
N SER A 89 2.08 -12.57 -7.43
CA SER A 89 3.20 -12.85 -6.52
C SER A 89 3.82 -11.60 -5.90
N CYS A 90 2.99 -10.62 -5.52
CA CYS A 90 3.45 -9.38 -4.89
C CYS A 90 4.26 -9.63 -3.60
N ASP A 91 5.47 -9.09 -3.52
CA ASP A 91 6.41 -9.29 -2.41
C ASP A 91 6.47 -8.07 -1.49
N VAL A 92 6.31 -6.87 -2.08
CA VAL A 92 6.32 -5.59 -1.39
C VAL A 92 5.16 -4.75 -1.89
N ILE A 93 4.38 -4.16 -0.99
CA ILE A 93 3.29 -3.23 -1.31
C ILE A 93 3.74 -1.82 -0.92
N ALA A 94 3.81 -0.91 -1.88
CA ALA A 94 3.98 0.52 -1.60
C ALA A 94 2.62 1.22 -1.59
N CYS A 95 2.38 2.02 -0.54
CA CYS A 95 1.14 2.75 -0.32
C CYS A 95 1.43 4.22 0.07
N PRO A 96 1.64 5.12 -0.89
CA PRO A 96 1.54 6.56 -0.65
C PRO A 96 0.12 6.94 -0.21
N ALA A 97 0.02 7.81 0.79
CA ALA A 97 -1.25 8.12 1.44
C ALA A 97 -1.32 9.52 2.08
N GLY A 98 -2.55 9.91 2.40
CA GLY A 98 -2.88 11.05 3.27
C GLY A 98 -4.03 10.66 4.18
N PHE A 99 -3.76 9.87 5.22
CA PHE A 99 -4.81 9.52 6.19
C PHE A 99 -5.15 10.73 7.04
N SER A 100 -6.41 10.91 7.42
CA SER A 100 -6.82 12.02 8.28
C SER A 100 -6.44 11.77 9.74
N THR A 101 -6.27 12.82 10.54
CA THR A 101 -6.14 12.71 12.00
C THR A 101 -7.35 12.09 12.69
N THR A 102 -8.52 12.03 12.05
CA THR A 102 -9.72 11.33 12.55
C THR A 102 -9.60 9.82 12.41
N THR A 103 -9.17 9.34 11.23
CA THR A 103 -9.13 7.89 10.94
C THR A 103 -7.77 7.26 11.17
N GLY A 104 -6.71 8.06 11.16
CA GLY A 104 -5.32 7.65 11.37
C GLY A 104 -5.11 6.90 12.68
N PRO A 105 -5.42 7.51 13.85
CA PRO A 105 -5.22 6.88 15.16
C PRO A 105 -5.95 5.54 15.33
N LEU A 106 -7.04 5.34 14.59
CA LEU A 106 -7.88 4.15 14.69
C LEU A 106 -7.42 3.05 13.73
N HIS A 107 -7.05 3.43 12.50
CA HIS A 107 -6.96 2.48 11.39
C HIS A 107 -5.60 2.42 10.72
N TRP A 108 -4.79 3.48 10.75
CA TRP A 108 -3.57 3.54 9.92
C TRP A 108 -2.62 2.38 10.19
N HIS A 109 -2.15 2.23 11.42
CA HIS A 109 -1.27 1.13 11.81
C HIS A 109 -1.97 -0.24 11.66
N LEU A 110 -3.26 -0.31 12.01
CA LEU A 110 -4.03 -1.55 11.96
C LEU A 110 -4.12 -2.12 10.53
N VAL A 111 -4.52 -1.30 9.56
CA VAL A 111 -4.74 -1.78 8.18
C VAL A 111 -3.43 -2.12 7.49
N MET A 112 -2.35 -1.36 7.72
CA MET A 112 -1.04 -1.67 7.16
C MET A 112 -0.51 -3.01 7.67
N ARG A 113 -0.63 -3.24 8.98
CA ARG A 113 -0.26 -4.53 9.59
C ARG A 113 -1.14 -5.67 9.10
N ALA A 114 -2.44 -5.46 8.99
CA ALA A 114 -3.36 -6.46 8.48
C ALA A 114 -3.04 -6.85 7.03
N ARG A 115 -2.72 -5.87 6.16
CA ARG A 115 -2.32 -6.19 4.78
C ARG A 115 -1.01 -6.95 4.73
N ALA A 116 -0.01 -6.56 5.51
CA ALA A 116 1.28 -7.25 5.57
C ALA A 116 1.13 -8.72 5.98
N VAL A 117 0.34 -8.99 7.02
CA VAL A 117 0.07 -10.36 7.52
C VAL A 117 -0.74 -11.17 6.52
N ASP A 118 -1.82 -10.61 5.97
CA ASP A 118 -2.73 -11.35 5.07
C ASP A 118 -2.07 -11.73 3.74
N THR A 119 -1.11 -10.93 3.27
CA THR A 119 -0.37 -11.20 2.03
C THR A 119 1.02 -11.80 2.27
N GLN A 120 1.51 -11.78 3.50
CA GLN A 120 2.88 -12.16 3.85
C GLN A 120 3.88 -11.42 2.94
N SER A 121 3.72 -10.09 2.90
CA SER A 121 4.50 -9.15 2.09
C SER A 121 4.95 -8.00 2.99
N PHE A 122 6.03 -7.31 2.61
CA PHE A 122 6.32 -6.02 3.23
C PHE A 122 5.28 -4.98 2.80
N VAL A 123 4.97 -4.04 3.70
CA VAL A 123 4.14 -2.85 3.38
C VAL A 123 4.96 -1.60 3.67
N LEU A 124 5.19 -0.80 2.63
CA LEU A 124 5.85 0.50 2.67
C LEU A 124 4.80 1.61 2.58
N ALA A 125 4.38 2.14 3.72
CA ALA A 125 3.34 3.14 3.81
C ALA A 125 3.93 4.54 4.00
N CYS A 126 3.78 5.42 3.00
CA CYS A 126 4.28 6.79 3.06
C CYS A 126 3.10 7.75 3.21
N CYS A 127 2.92 8.34 4.39
CA CYS A 127 1.89 9.35 4.63
C CYS A 127 2.49 10.75 4.54
N SER A 128 1.73 11.70 3.98
CA SER A 128 2.08 13.12 4.06
C SER A 128 2.29 13.56 5.51
N ALA A 129 3.30 14.42 5.72
CA ALA A 129 3.52 15.10 6.99
C ALA A 129 2.28 15.92 7.38
N ARG A 130 2.03 16.04 8.67
CA ARG A 130 0.93 16.82 9.21
C ARG A 130 1.21 18.31 8.98
N PRO A 131 0.32 19.04 8.29
CA PRO A 131 0.48 20.47 8.12
C PRO A 131 0.24 21.22 9.44
N PRO A 132 0.69 22.48 9.56
CA PRO A 132 0.32 23.35 10.67
C PRO A 132 -1.20 23.46 10.80
N GLN A 133 -1.71 23.52 12.04
CA GLN A 133 -3.14 23.46 12.33
C GLN A 133 -3.98 24.56 11.63
N ASP A 134 -3.36 25.71 11.34
CA ASP A 134 -4.02 26.88 10.76
C ASP A 134 -3.72 27.08 9.26
N SER A 135 -3.09 26.12 8.58
CA SER A 135 -2.76 26.28 7.15
C SER A 135 -3.97 26.10 6.22
N GLY A 136 -5.06 25.50 6.71
CA GLY A 136 -6.22 25.12 5.90
C GLY A 136 -6.01 23.88 5.03
N ASP A 137 -4.83 23.24 5.13
CA ASP A 137 -4.52 22.02 4.38
C ASP A 137 -5.21 20.80 5.00
N TYR A 138 -5.26 19.71 4.23
CA TYR A 138 -5.80 18.44 4.69
C TYR A 138 -5.01 17.92 5.92
N PRO A 139 -5.68 17.62 7.05
CA PRO A 139 -5.02 17.27 8.31
C PRO A 139 -4.47 15.84 8.26
N SER A 140 -3.32 15.69 7.59
CA SER A 140 -2.65 14.41 7.42
C SER A 140 -2.15 13.86 8.75
N TYR A 141 -2.27 12.55 8.92
CA TYR A 141 -1.93 11.87 10.16
C TYR A 141 -0.42 11.87 10.42
N GLY A 142 0.38 11.73 9.36
CA GLY A 142 1.81 11.45 9.43
C GLY A 142 2.05 9.95 9.64
N HIS A 143 3.07 9.59 10.41
CA HIS A 143 3.35 8.19 10.78
C HIS A 143 3.62 7.28 9.58
N SER A 144 4.36 7.74 8.56
CA SER A 144 4.89 6.83 7.54
C SER A 144 5.56 5.63 8.20
N LEU A 145 5.31 4.42 7.74
CA LEU A 145 5.81 3.21 8.39
C LEU A 145 6.15 2.10 7.41
N VAL A 146 7.01 1.20 7.86
CA VAL A 146 7.34 -0.05 7.19
C VAL A 146 6.91 -1.21 8.08
N VAL A 147 6.17 -2.15 7.50
CA VAL A 147 5.71 -3.37 8.17
C VAL A 147 6.28 -4.60 7.49
N ASP A 148 6.80 -5.54 8.28
CA ASP A 148 7.30 -6.83 7.82
C ASP A 148 6.18 -7.85 7.51
N PRO A 149 6.49 -8.99 6.84
CA PRO A 149 5.50 -10.04 6.54
C PRO A 149 4.82 -10.69 7.76
N TRP A 150 5.34 -10.46 8.97
CA TRP A 150 4.77 -10.94 10.24
C TRP A 150 3.88 -9.90 10.92
N GLY A 151 3.79 -8.69 10.34
CA GLY A 151 3.01 -7.59 10.87
C GLY A 151 3.73 -6.78 11.95
N HIS A 152 5.05 -6.89 12.10
CA HIS A 152 5.83 -5.99 12.95
C HIS A 152 6.12 -4.69 12.22
N ILE A 153 5.99 -3.58 12.93
CA ILE A 153 6.44 -2.27 12.44
C ILE A 153 7.95 -2.22 12.65
N VAL A 154 8.72 -2.20 11.56
CA VAL A 154 10.19 -2.21 11.60
C VAL A 154 10.78 -0.81 11.49
N ALA A 155 10.00 0.15 11.01
CA ALA A 155 10.35 1.56 11.00
C ALA A 155 9.10 2.44 10.99
N GLU A 156 9.15 3.60 11.63
CA GLU A 156 8.04 4.55 11.70
C GLU A 156 8.58 5.98 11.82
N ALA A 157 7.98 6.91 11.08
CA ALA A 157 8.24 8.34 11.13
C ALA A 157 7.36 9.04 12.18
N GLY A 158 7.73 10.26 12.54
CA GLY A 158 6.86 11.14 13.32
C GLY A 158 5.66 11.70 12.53
N ILE A 159 5.10 12.78 13.06
CA ILE A 159 4.02 13.53 12.40
C ILE A 159 4.55 14.56 11.39
N GLY A 160 5.84 14.91 11.46
CA GLY A 160 6.46 15.97 10.67
C GLY A 160 7.12 15.46 9.38
N GLU A 161 7.77 16.38 8.66
CA GLU A 161 8.63 16.03 7.53
C GLU A 161 9.87 15.30 8.04
N GLU A 162 10.10 14.10 7.51
CA GLU A 162 11.19 13.22 7.91
C GLU A 162 11.47 12.20 6.79
N VAL A 163 12.72 11.78 6.67
CA VAL A 163 13.11 10.62 5.88
C VAL A 163 13.49 9.49 6.82
N VAL A 164 12.74 8.40 6.79
CA VAL A 164 13.02 7.20 7.58
C VAL A 164 13.71 6.17 6.70
N HIS A 165 14.82 5.64 7.20
CA HIS A 165 15.58 4.58 6.54
C HIS A 165 15.39 3.27 7.30
N THR A 166 15.22 2.17 6.56
CA THR A 166 15.23 0.81 7.12
C THR A 166 15.77 -0.16 6.08
N GLU A 167 16.37 -1.24 6.55
CA GLU A 167 16.75 -2.37 5.72
C GLU A 167 15.59 -3.36 5.63
N LEU A 168 15.34 -3.90 4.42
CA LEU A 168 14.34 -4.93 4.20
C LEU A 168 15.04 -6.28 4.04
N ASP A 169 14.88 -7.16 5.01
CA ASP A 169 15.29 -8.56 4.87
C ASP A 169 14.25 -9.31 4.03
N LEU A 170 14.51 -9.40 2.73
CA LEU A 170 13.58 -10.01 1.77
C LEU A 170 13.42 -11.53 1.98
N ASP A 171 14.36 -12.19 2.66
CA ASP A 171 14.26 -13.62 2.96
C ASP A 171 13.10 -13.91 3.93
N GLN A 172 12.67 -12.92 4.72
CA GLN A 172 11.51 -13.03 5.59
C GLN A 172 10.21 -13.31 4.84
N ILE A 173 10.08 -12.87 3.59
CA ILE A 173 8.88 -13.14 2.77
C ILE A 173 8.74 -14.65 2.54
N ALA A 174 9.82 -15.28 2.06
CA ALA A 174 9.85 -16.71 1.81
C ALA A 174 9.70 -17.51 3.11
N ALA A 175 10.36 -17.07 4.18
CA ALA A 175 10.26 -17.70 5.50
C ALA A 175 8.83 -17.66 6.06
N ALA A 176 8.16 -16.49 6.00
CA ALA A 176 6.78 -16.35 6.47
C ALA A 176 5.81 -17.23 5.68
N ARG A 177 5.90 -17.21 4.34
CA ARG A 177 5.07 -18.02 3.43
C ARG A 177 5.30 -19.52 3.62
N ALA A 178 6.50 -19.94 3.98
CA ALA A 178 6.80 -21.34 4.28
C ALA A 178 6.26 -21.76 5.65
N ALA A 179 6.41 -20.90 6.67
CA ALA A 179 5.99 -21.18 8.04
C ALA A 179 4.46 -21.23 8.20
N ILE A 180 3.73 -20.30 7.58
CA ILE A 180 2.26 -20.26 7.58
C ILE A 180 1.78 -20.15 6.13
N PRO A 181 1.59 -21.26 5.39
CA PRO A 181 1.35 -21.23 3.95
C PRO A 181 -0.12 -20.93 3.58
N THR A 182 -0.64 -19.78 4.04
CA THR A 182 -2.05 -19.38 3.89
C THR A 182 -2.49 -19.35 2.43
N SER A 183 -1.62 -18.92 1.52
CA SER A 183 -1.90 -18.87 0.07
C SER A 183 -2.23 -20.24 -0.53
N ARG A 184 -1.65 -21.32 -0.01
CA ARG A 184 -1.88 -22.71 -0.47
C ARG A 184 -3.03 -23.40 0.25
N GLN A 185 -3.51 -22.83 1.34
CA GLN A 185 -4.56 -23.41 2.21
C GLN A 185 -5.94 -22.79 1.96
N ARG A 186 -6.06 -21.87 1.00
CA ARG A 186 -7.34 -21.25 0.63
C ARG A 186 -8.31 -22.29 0.08
N ARG A 187 -9.59 -22.17 0.45
CA ARG A 187 -10.67 -23.07 0.02
C ARG A 187 -11.25 -22.62 -1.31
N GLY A 188 -10.48 -22.79 -2.39
CA GLY A 188 -10.88 -22.49 -3.78
C GLY A 188 -12.13 -23.24 -4.25
N ASP A 189 -12.51 -24.30 -3.55
CA ASP A 189 -13.74 -25.07 -3.70
C ASP A 189 -14.97 -24.42 -3.06
N VAL A 190 -14.78 -23.50 -2.11
CA VAL A 190 -15.84 -22.79 -1.38
C VAL A 190 -15.96 -21.34 -1.84
N TYR A 191 -14.84 -20.67 -2.09
CA TYR A 191 -14.80 -19.28 -2.55
C TYR A 191 -13.68 -19.07 -3.54
N ARG A 192 -13.82 -18.07 -4.41
CA ARG A 192 -12.75 -17.60 -5.28
C ARG A 192 -12.66 -16.09 -5.25
N LEU A 193 -11.43 -15.62 -5.36
CA LEU A 193 -11.12 -14.21 -5.53
C LEU A 193 -10.46 -14.06 -6.89
N GLU A 194 -11.22 -13.56 -7.85
CA GLU A 194 -10.81 -13.40 -9.25
C GLU A 194 -11.03 -11.93 -9.66
N PRO A 195 -10.14 -11.34 -10.49
CA PRO A 195 -10.43 -10.07 -11.11
C PRO A 195 -11.70 -10.18 -11.97
N SER A 196 -12.49 -9.10 -12.05
CA SER A 196 -13.58 -9.04 -13.02
C SER A 196 -13.03 -9.20 -14.44
N ALA A 197 -13.74 -9.98 -15.26
CA ALA A 197 -13.42 -10.22 -16.67
C ALA A 197 -13.55 -8.95 -17.53
#